data_AF-A0A955IKX6-F1
#
_entry.id   AF-A0A955IKX6-F1
#
_cell.length_a   1.000
_cell.length_b   1.000
_cell.length_c   1.000
_cell.angle_alpha   90.00
_cell.angle_beta   90.00
_cell.angle_gamma   90.00
#
_symmetry.space_group_name_H-M   'P 1'
#
loop_
_entity.id
_entity.type
_entity.pdbx_description
1 polymer ?
#
loop_
_entity_poly.entity_id
_entity_poly.type
_entity_poly.pdbx_seq_one_letter_code
_entity_poly.pdbx_strand_id
1 'polypeptide(L)'
;MIRALLVRARIQLDVGSADRALADVMSVLRFAHMFEAAGGRPIEFALGLGVRAEALRIIESIFADAAPMSERSLARLLASLRQNDPRAVDAAHAWAVEYHVAFLTQLERLARRATPATMARELDEATDPARLSDAAWRPIAESLLLDRTLVDVPEIFHLGTDVHARLALAQLNAAPEPDPSLLAEIDRIRDVAGTHVAMAHLQWDLAAGRFAAGEVVTGAGMESIDGVAGWMFIAAALPHVSTSALVNARSEHRLLTVLVAIELFRHRQGRLPSTVGEVVSSGLLTEVPVDPWTGGAFVYRPVAGVVYSFGRDGVDGGGDASTDRVLHLTPSGIVR
;
A
#
# COMPACT_ATOMS: atom_id res chain seq x y z
N MET A 1 -18.08 -10.41 -9.90
CA MET A 1 -18.36 -11.09 -8.62
C MET A 1 -18.17 -10.18 -7.40
N ILE A 2 -16.97 -9.62 -7.15
CA ILE A 2 -16.68 -8.78 -5.95
C ILE A 2 -17.70 -7.65 -5.75
N ARG A 3 -17.96 -6.84 -6.79
CA ARG A 3 -18.97 -5.76 -6.73
C ARG A 3 -20.36 -6.26 -6.32
N ALA A 4 -20.75 -7.44 -6.79
CA ALA A 4 -22.04 -8.03 -6.40
C ALA A 4 -22.08 -8.41 -4.92
N LEU A 5 -20.96 -8.92 -4.36
CA LEU A 5 -20.85 -9.18 -2.92
C LEU A 5 -20.88 -7.90 -2.08
N LEU A 6 -20.18 -6.85 -2.51
CA LEU A 6 -20.17 -5.56 -1.81
C LEU A 6 -21.55 -4.89 -1.85
N VAL A 7 -22.23 -4.90 -2.99
CA VAL A 7 -23.60 -4.40 -3.12
C VAL A 7 -24.55 -5.22 -2.26
N ARG A 8 -24.43 -6.56 -2.28
CA ARG A 8 -25.25 -7.42 -1.42
C ARG A 8 -25.00 -7.14 0.06
N ALA A 9 -23.75 -6.95 0.48
CA ALA A 9 -23.41 -6.60 1.85
C ALA A 9 -24.08 -5.29 2.29
N ARG A 10 -24.07 -4.25 1.45
CA ARG A 10 -24.77 -2.99 1.72
C ARG A 10 -26.28 -3.20 1.84
N ILE A 11 -26.90 -3.94 0.92
CA ILE A 11 -28.33 -4.28 1.02
C ILE A 11 -28.63 -5.05 2.31
N GLN A 12 -27.76 -5.99 2.72
CA GLN A 12 -27.94 -6.71 3.99
C GLN A 12 -27.83 -5.78 5.20
N LEU A 13 -26.95 -4.76 5.14
CA LEU A 13 -26.84 -3.74 6.19
C LEU A 13 -28.09 -2.86 6.25
N ASP A 14 -28.59 -2.40 5.10
CA ASP A 14 -29.80 -1.56 4.99
C ASP A 14 -31.05 -2.26 5.58
N VAL A 15 -31.12 -3.60 5.51
CA VAL A 15 -32.21 -4.39 6.12
C VAL A 15 -31.92 -4.85 7.55
N GLY A 16 -30.87 -4.32 8.19
CA GLY A 16 -30.50 -4.62 9.58
C GLY A 16 -29.84 -5.98 9.81
N SER A 17 -29.34 -6.64 8.75
CA SER A 17 -28.71 -7.97 8.83
C SER A 17 -27.18 -7.89 8.85
N ALA A 18 -26.62 -7.24 9.89
CA ALA A 18 -25.18 -7.03 10.03
C ALA A 18 -24.35 -8.33 9.93
N ASP A 19 -24.82 -9.42 10.54
CA ASP A 19 -24.13 -10.72 10.48
C ASP A 19 -24.01 -11.28 9.04
N ARG A 20 -25.02 -11.04 8.20
CA ARG A 20 -25.00 -11.47 6.78
C ARG A 20 -24.15 -10.52 5.94
N ALA A 21 -24.26 -9.22 6.15
CA ALA A 21 -23.39 -8.22 5.53
C ALA A 21 -21.92 -8.55 5.80
N LEU A 22 -21.59 -8.84 7.05
CA LEU A 22 -20.24 -9.22 7.45
C LEU A 22 -19.77 -10.51 6.77
N ALA A 23 -20.61 -11.54 6.65
CA ALA A 23 -20.24 -12.78 5.97
C ALA A 23 -19.85 -12.55 4.49
N ASP A 24 -20.56 -11.64 3.82
CA ASP A 24 -20.26 -11.24 2.44
C ASP A 24 -18.93 -10.49 2.35
N VAL A 25 -18.73 -9.49 3.21
CA VAL A 25 -17.49 -8.70 3.26
C VAL A 25 -16.28 -9.57 3.59
N MET A 26 -16.42 -10.53 4.49
CA MET A 26 -15.38 -11.49 4.84
C MET A 26 -14.97 -12.36 3.64
N SER A 27 -15.89 -12.64 2.72
CA SER A 27 -15.57 -13.32 1.47
C SER A 27 -14.77 -12.43 0.52
N VAL A 28 -15.05 -11.13 0.52
CA VAL A 28 -14.26 -10.14 -0.23
C VAL A 28 -12.86 -9.97 0.36
N LEU A 29 -12.71 -9.92 1.68
CA LEU A 29 -11.40 -9.84 2.34
C LEU A 29 -10.51 -11.04 2.03
N ARG A 30 -11.06 -12.27 2.06
CA ARG A 30 -10.31 -13.47 1.66
C ARG A 30 -9.87 -13.40 0.20
N PHE A 31 -10.73 -12.90 -0.68
CA PHE A 31 -10.38 -12.70 -2.09
C PHE A 31 -9.26 -11.65 -2.26
N ALA A 32 -9.35 -10.52 -1.55
CA ALA A 32 -8.30 -9.49 -1.57
C ALA A 32 -6.96 -10.06 -1.11
N HIS A 33 -6.95 -10.78 0.02
CA HIS A 33 -5.75 -11.43 0.51
C HIS A 33 -5.17 -12.44 -0.49
N MET A 34 -6.01 -13.23 -1.16
CA MET A 34 -5.55 -14.15 -2.20
C MET A 34 -4.82 -13.42 -3.35
N PHE A 35 -5.28 -12.22 -3.73
CA PHE A 35 -4.60 -11.40 -4.75
C PHE A 35 -3.29 -10.82 -4.24
N GLU A 36 -3.27 -10.31 -3.00
CA GLU A 36 -2.05 -9.79 -2.37
C GLU A 36 -0.99 -10.88 -2.17
N ALA A 37 -1.42 -12.08 -1.80
CA ALA A 37 -0.56 -13.23 -1.52
C ALA A 37 -0.22 -14.08 -2.76
N ALA A 38 -0.74 -13.75 -3.94
CA ALA A 38 -0.48 -14.51 -5.16
C ALA A 38 1.00 -14.49 -5.58
N GLY A 39 1.85 -13.68 -4.93
CA GLY A 39 3.26 -13.53 -5.27
C GLY A 39 3.46 -12.98 -6.69
N GLY A 40 2.44 -12.31 -7.21
CA GLY A 40 2.35 -11.92 -8.60
C GLY A 40 2.72 -10.46 -8.83
N ARG A 41 2.10 -9.86 -9.84
CA ARG A 41 2.44 -8.52 -10.33
C ARG A 41 1.94 -7.44 -9.34
N PRO A 42 2.61 -6.29 -9.18
CA PRO A 42 2.15 -5.09 -8.48
C PRO A 42 0.73 -4.67 -8.81
N ILE A 43 0.25 -4.89 -10.04
CA ILE A 43 -1.15 -4.62 -10.37
C ILE A 43 -2.11 -5.53 -9.62
N GLU A 44 -1.77 -6.80 -9.41
CA GLU A 44 -2.58 -7.76 -8.64
C GLU A 44 -2.54 -7.39 -7.15
N PHE A 45 -1.37 -7.02 -6.64
CA PHE A 45 -1.22 -6.50 -5.27
C PHE A 45 -2.04 -5.21 -5.05
N ALA A 46 -1.94 -4.23 -5.97
CA ALA A 46 -2.69 -2.98 -5.91
C ALA A 46 -4.20 -3.21 -6.01
N LEU A 47 -4.63 -4.14 -6.88
CA LEU A 47 -6.03 -4.57 -6.97
C LEU A 47 -6.49 -5.20 -5.64
N GLY A 48 -5.68 -6.06 -5.05
CA GLY A 48 -5.93 -6.65 -3.73
C GLY A 48 -6.12 -5.59 -2.66
N LEU A 49 -5.19 -4.64 -2.55
CA LEU A 49 -5.29 -3.51 -1.62
C LEU A 49 -6.56 -2.67 -1.84
N GLY A 50 -6.88 -2.34 -3.09
CA GLY A 50 -8.09 -1.56 -3.41
C GLY A 50 -9.38 -2.28 -3.01
N VAL A 51 -9.46 -3.59 -3.28
CA VAL A 51 -10.61 -4.43 -2.88
C VAL A 51 -10.72 -4.54 -1.36
N ARG A 52 -9.58 -4.69 -0.66
CA ARG A 52 -9.51 -4.70 0.80
C ARG A 52 -10.01 -3.40 1.40
N ALA A 53 -9.52 -2.25 0.92
CA ALA A 53 -9.93 -0.94 1.44
C ALA A 53 -11.45 -0.73 1.32
N GLU A 54 -12.06 -1.17 0.20
CA GLU A 54 -13.52 -1.12 0.04
C GLU A 54 -14.25 -2.05 1.03
N ALA A 55 -13.72 -3.25 1.26
CA ALA A 55 -14.27 -4.18 2.22
C ALA A 55 -14.19 -3.64 3.66
N LEU A 56 -13.05 -3.06 4.05
CA LEU A 56 -12.86 -2.45 5.37
C LEU A 56 -13.84 -1.29 5.59
N ARG A 57 -14.03 -0.41 4.61
CA ARG A 57 -15.02 0.69 4.69
C ARG A 57 -16.45 0.20 4.94
N ILE A 58 -16.86 -0.92 4.37
CA ILE A 58 -18.19 -1.50 4.68
C ILE A 58 -18.24 -2.01 6.12
N ILE A 59 -17.16 -2.61 6.65
CA ILE A 59 -17.13 -3.04 8.05
C ILE A 59 -17.25 -1.84 8.98
N GLU A 60 -16.57 -0.74 8.66
CA GLU A 60 -16.70 0.50 9.42
C GLU A 60 -18.15 1.01 9.41
N SER A 61 -18.83 0.99 8.26
CA SER A 61 -20.26 1.32 8.20
C SER A 61 -21.12 0.39 9.07
N ILE A 62 -20.83 -0.92 9.10
CA ILE A 62 -21.52 -1.86 10.00
C ILE A 62 -21.38 -1.44 11.47
N PHE A 63 -20.21 -0.99 11.90
CA PHE A 63 -19.99 -0.48 13.26
C PHE A 63 -20.66 0.89 13.48
N ALA A 64 -20.63 1.78 12.49
CA ALA A 64 -21.23 3.11 12.58
C ALA A 64 -22.76 3.07 12.69
N ASP A 65 -23.42 2.15 11.96
CA ASP A 65 -24.88 1.99 11.97
C ASP A 65 -25.40 1.32 13.25
N ALA A 66 -24.53 1.06 14.23
CA ALA A 66 -24.86 0.50 15.54
C ALA A 66 -25.62 -0.84 15.49
N ALA A 67 -25.55 -1.55 14.37
CA ALA A 67 -26.22 -2.84 14.24
C ALA A 67 -25.52 -3.86 15.15
N PRO A 68 -26.24 -4.46 16.13
CA PRO A 68 -25.62 -5.37 17.07
C PRO A 68 -25.08 -6.59 16.31
N MET A 69 -23.77 -6.83 16.45
CA MET A 69 -23.12 -8.04 15.95
C MET A 69 -23.05 -9.09 17.05
N SER A 70 -23.26 -10.35 16.69
CA SER A 70 -23.11 -11.45 17.63
C SER A 70 -21.64 -11.65 18.02
N GLU A 71 -21.38 -12.14 19.25
CA GLU A 71 -20.03 -12.51 19.70
C GLU A 71 -19.31 -13.40 18.68
N ARG A 72 -20.04 -14.37 18.12
CA ARG A 72 -19.51 -15.31 17.13
C ARG A 72 -19.07 -14.61 15.85
N SER A 73 -19.78 -13.56 15.43
CA SER A 73 -19.41 -12.76 14.26
C SER A 73 -18.19 -11.89 14.53
N LEU A 74 -18.15 -11.21 15.69
CA LEU A 74 -16.98 -10.44 16.14
C LEU A 74 -15.73 -11.32 16.25
N ALA A 75 -15.83 -12.50 16.87
CA ALA A 75 -14.71 -13.44 17.00
C ALA A 75 -14.21 -13.94 15.64
N ARG A 76 -15.12 -14.23 14.70
CA ARG A 76 -14.73 -14.63 13.33
C ARG A 76 -14.05 -13.50 12.57
N LEU A 77 -14.59 -12.28 12.67
CA LEU A 77 -13.98 -11.10 12.06
C LEU A 77 -12.58 -10.85 12.62
N LEU A 78 -12.42 -10.86 13.95
CA LEU A 78 -11.12 -10.68 14.60
C LEU A 78 -10.10 -11.72 14.14
N ALA A 79 -10.50 -12.99 14.09
CA ALA A 79 -9.64 -14.07 13.60
C ALA A 79 -9.19 -13.84 12.15
N SER A 80 -10.11 -13.39 11.28
CA SER A 80 -9.79 -13.10 9.89
C SER A 80 -8.88 -11.89 9.74
N LEU A 81 -9.13 -10.79 10.44
CA LEU A 81 -8.24 -9.63 10.38
C LEU A 81 -6.82 -10.03 10.80
N ARG A 82 -6.66 -10.74 11.91
CA ARG A 82 -5.35 -11.23 12.38
C ARG A 82 -4.63 -12.12 11.36
N GLN A 83 -5.36 -12.98 10.64
CA GLN A 83 -4.77 -13.86 9.63
C GLN A 83 -4.35 -13.12 8.34
N ASN A 84 -4.99 -11.99 8.05
CA ASN A 84 -4.86 -11.29 6.78
C ASN A 84 -4.16 -9.92 6.91
N ASP A 85 -3.32 -9.67 7.92
CA ASP A 85 -2.59 -8.39 8.03
C ASP A 85 -1.72 -8.15 6.78
N PRO A 86 -1.87 -7.03 6.04
CA PRO A 86 -1.07 -6.75 4.86
C PRO A 86 0.42 -6.67 5.22
N ARG A 87 1.22 -7.65 4.79
CA ARG A 87 2.64 -7.68 5.16
C ARG A 87 3.47 -6.78 4.27
N ALA A 88 4.53 -6.19 4.84
CA ALA A 88 5.49 -5.36 4.07
C ALA A 88 6.25 -6.18 3.05
N VAL A 89 6.51 -7.42 3.41
CA VAL A 89 7.20 -8.39 2.56
C VAL A 89 6.44 -8.64 1.27
N ASP A 90 5.10 -8.72 1.31
CA ASP A 90 4.30 -9.03 0.11
C ASP A 90 4.35 -7.89 -0.91
N ALA A 91 4.27 -6.64 -0.43
CA ALA A 91 4.44 -5.46 -1.27
C ALA A 91 5.84 -5.39 -1.87
N ALA A 92 6.88 -5.51 -1.04
CA ALA A 92 8.27 -5.47 -1.48
C ALA A 92 8.56 -6.56 -2.52
N HIS A 93 8.02 -7.76 -2.33
CA HIS A 93 8.16 -8.88 -3.26
C HIS A 93 7.49 -8.59 -4.60
N ALA A 94 6.25 -8.11 -4.61
CA ALA A 94 5.55 -7.75 -5.85
C ALA A 94 6.34 -6.68 -6.65
N TRP A 95 6.86 -5.67 -5.96
CA TRP A 95 7.71 -4.64 -6.57
C TRP A 95 9.02 -5.19 -7.12
N ALA A 96 9.70 -6.05 -6.37
CA ALA A 96 10.95 -6.67 -6.80
C ALA A 96 10.77 -7.50 -8.08
N VAL A 97 9.66 -8.24 -8.21
CA VAL A 97 9.36 -9.06 -9.39
C VAL A 97 9.21 -8.21 -10.64
N GLU A 98 8.41 -7.13 -10.63
CA GLU A 98 8.29 -6.28 -11.83
C GLU A 98 9.56 -5.51 -12.11
N TYR A 99 10.25 -5.01 -11.09
CA TYR A 99 11.52 -4.34 -11.31
C TYR A 99 12.51 -5.27 -12.02
N HIS A 100 12.56 -6.54 -11.60
CA HIS A 100 13.38 -7.57 -12.25
C HIS A 100 12.94 -7.86 -13.69
N VAL A 101 11.64 -8.01 -13.96
CA VAL A 101 11.12 -8.27 -15.32
C VAL A 101 11.38 -7.08 -16.25
N ALA A 102 11.13 -5.85 -15.77
CA ALA A 102 11.40 -4.63 -16.51
C ALA A 102 12.91 -4.51 -16.83
N PHE A 103 13.76 -4.74 -15.83
CA PHE A 103 15.21 -4.73 -16.00
C PHE A 103 15.69 -5.74 -17.05
N LEU A 104 15.24 -7.00 -16.97
CA LEU A 104 15.60 -8.04 -17.95
C LEU A 104 15.10 -7.70 -19.36
N THR A 105 13.88 -7.15 -19.48
CA THR A 105 13.32 -6.74 -20.77
C THR A 105 14.16 -5.62 -21.40
N GLN A 106 14.68 -4.69 -20.59
CA GLN A 106 15.59 -3.65 -21.08
C GLN A 106 16.94 -4.21 -21.50
N LEU A 107 17.54 -5.11 -20.71
CA LEU A 107 18.77 -5.79 -21.10
C LEU A 107 18.61 -6.54 -22.42
N GLU A 108 17.48 -7.21 -22.63
CA GLU A 108 17.20 -7.90 -23.88
C GLU A 108 17.03 -6.93 -25.06
N ARG A 109 16.36 -5.78 -24.86
CA ARG A 109 16.24 -4.73 -25.89
C ARG A 109 17.60 -4.13 -26.25
N LEU A 110 18.46 -3.90 -25.25
CA LEU A 110 19.83 -3.44 -25.45
C LEU A 110 20.66 -4.49 -26.19
N ALA A 111 20.58 -5.76 -25.80
CA ALA A 111 21.28 -6.85 -26.47
C ALA A 111 20.90 -7.02 -27.95
N ARG A 112 19.67 -6.66 -28.33
CA ARG A 112 19.23 -6.67 -29.74
C ARG A 112 19.77 -5.49 -30.56
N ARG A 113 20.17 -4.38 -29.93
CA ARG A 113 20.60 -3.14 -30.59
C ARG A 113 22.11 -2.90 -30.51
N ALA A 114 22.75 -3.38 -29.45
CA ALA A 114 24.15 -3.17 -29.14
C ALA A 114 24.97 -4.40 -29.54
N THR A 115 26.17 -4.20 -30.08
CA THR A 115 27.13 -5.31 -30.18
C THR A 115 27.54 -5.75 -28.76
N PRO A 116 27.93 -7.02 -28.54
CA PRO A 116 28.39 -7.48 -27.23
C PRO A 116 29.49 -6.60 -26.61
N ALA A 117 30.37 -6.01 -27.44
CA ALA A 117 31.41 -5.08 -27.00
C ALA A 117 30.84 -3.73 -26.51
N THR A 118 29.83 -3.20 -27.20
CA THR A 118 29.12 -1.98 -26.79
C THR A 118 28.39 -2.21 -25.46
N MET A 119 27.75 -3.36 -25.32
CA MET A 119 26.98 -3.72 -24.13
C MET A 119 27.88 -3.96 -22.91
N ALA A 120 29.03 -4.62 -23.10
CA ALA A 120 30.02 -4.82 -22.04
C ALA A 120 30.63 -3.49 -21.57
N ARG A 121 30.92 -2.56 -22.50
CA ARG A 121 31.43 -1.23 -22.15
C ARG A 121 30.39 -0.38 -21.40
N GLU A 122 29.13 -0.39 -21.83
CA GLU A 122 28.07 0.37 -21.15
C GLU A 122 27.78 -0.20 -19.76
N LEU A 123 27.83 -1.52 -19.58
CA LEU A 123 27.76 -2.12 -18.25
C LEU A 123 28.99 -1.74 -17.39
N ASP A 124 30.22 -1.92 -17.88
CA ASP A 124 31.45 -1.58 -17.15
C ASP A 124 31.49 -0.09 -16.73
N GLU A 125 31.04 0.83 -17.60
CA GLU A 125 30.95 2.27 -17.29
C GLU A 125 29.84 2.58 -16.26
N ALA A 126 28.73 1.85 -16.28
CA ALA A 126 27.66 1.98 -15.29
C ALA A 126 28.00 1.34 -13.95
N THR A 127 28.89 0.33 -13.94
CA THR A 127 29.31 -0.42 -12.76
C THR A 127 30.72 -0.11 -12.28
N ASP A 128 31.35 0.99 -12.74
CA ASP A 128 32.73 1.37 -12.39
C ASP A 128 32.98 1.31 -10.86
N PRO A 129 33.77 0.33 -10.38
CA PRO A 129 33.99 0.09 -8.96
C PRO A 129 34.79 1.21 -8.28
N ALA A 130 35.44 2.09 -9.04
CA ALA A 130 36.13 3.27 -8.49
C ALA A 130 35.15 4.38 -8.04
N ARG A 131 33.90 4.34 -8.51
CA ARG A 131 32.85 5.34 -8.18
C ARG A 131 31.77 4.82 -7.23
N LEU A 132 31.71 3.51 -7.03
CA LEU A 132 30.83 2.85 -6.08
C LEU A 132 31.67 1.77 -5.38
N SER A 133 32.08 2.01 -4.13
CA SER A 133 33.00 1.10 -3.44
C SER A 133 32.43 -0.32 -3.40
N ASP A 134 33.25 -1.32 -3.73
CA ASP A 134 32.95 -2.77 -3.65
C ASP A 134 32.27 -3.20 -2.34
N ALA A 135 32.49 -2.46 -1.25
CA ALA A 135 31.88 -2.69 0.05
C ALA A 135 30.36 -2.41 0.11
N ALA A 136 29.82 -1.61 -0.82
CA ALA A 136 28.41 -1.20 -0.81
C ALA A 136 27.51 -2.18 -1.58
N TRP A 137 27.96 -2.68 -2.73
CA TRP A 137 27.11 -3.49 -3.61
C TRP A 137 27.15 -4.99 -3.31
N ARG A 138 28.28 -5.54 -2.86
CA ARG A 138 28.38 -6.98 -2.59
C ARG A 138 27.39 -7.45 -1.51
N PRO A 139 27.21 -6.76 -0.36
CA PRO A 139 26.20 -7.15 0.63
C PRO A 139 24.76 -6.99 0.10
N ILE A 140 24.51 -6.00 -0.76
CA ILE A 140 23.17 -5.73 -1.32
C ILE A 140 22.81 -6.80 -2.37
N ALA A 141 23.72 -7.10 -3.31
CA ALA A 141 23.55 -8.14 -4.31
C ALA A 141 23.50 -9.54 -3.66
N GLU A 142 24.33 -9.81 -2.65
CA GLU A 142 24.26 -11.03 -1.87
C GLU A 142 22.97 -11.09 -1.04
N SER A 143 22.46 -9.99 -0.47
CA SER A 143 21.16 -9.99 0.22
C SER A 143 19.98 -10.19 -0.75
N LEU A 144 20.00 -9.55 -1.92
CA LEU A 144 18.97 -9.69 -2.96
C LEU A 144 18.94 -11.10 -3.58
N LEU A 145 20.10 -11.77 -3.65
CA LEU A 145 20.23 -13.11 -4.25
C LEU A 145 20.19 -14.25 -3.22
N LEU A 146 20.53 -14.02 -1.94
CA LEU A 146 20.75 -15.10 -0.96
C LEU A 146 19.97 -14.96 0.35
N ASP A 147 19.36 -13.82 0.70
CA ASP A 147 18.65 -13.71 1.99
C ASP A 147 17.27 -13.04 1.91
N ARG A 148 16.27 -13.63 2.59
CA ARG A 148 14.87 -13.18 2.63
C ARG A 148 14.64 -12.04 3.63
N THR A 149 15.70 -11.39 4.10
CA THR A 149 15.63 -10.35 5.12
C THR A 149 15.61 -8.97 4.50
N LEU A 150 14.58 -8.21 4.90
CA LEU A 150 14.25 -6.82 4.59
C LEU A 150 15.46 -5.94 4.22
N VAL A 151 15.68 -5.74 2.93
CA VAL A 151 16.34 -4.53 2.43
C VAL A 151 15.28 -3.43 2.40
N ASP A 152 15.64 -2.24 2.87
CA ASP A 152 14.73 -1.10 2.91
C ASP A 152 14.31 -0.75 1.46
N VAL A 153 13.02 -0.89 1.17
CA VAL A 153 12.44 -0.71 -0.18
C VAL A 153 12.83 0.63 -0.83
N PRO A 154 12.91 1.76 -0.11
CA PRO A 154 13.42 3.01 -0.64
C PRO A 154 14.86 2.92 -1.15
N GLU A 155 15.72 2.12 -0.52
CA GLU A 155 17.14 2.02 -0.86
C GLU A 155 17.35 1.23 -2.15
N ILE A 156 16.68 0.09 -2.33
CA ILE A 156 16.65 -0.65 -3.61
C ILE A 156 16.11 0.23 -4.74
N PHE A 157 15.08 1.01 -4.43
CA PHE A 157 14.45 1.88 -5.41
C PHE A 157 15.36 3.04 -5.84
N HIS A 158 16.00 3.72 -4.89
CA HIS A 158 16.99 4.75 -5.18
C HIS A 158 18.15 4.21 -6.00
N LEU A 159 18.64 3.03 -5.63
CA LEU A 159 19.78 2.39 -6.29
C LEU A 159 19.44 1.96 -7.72
N GLY A 160 18.26 1.37 -7.92
CA GLY A 160 17.77 1.02 -9.25
C GLY A 160 17.52 2.23 -10.15
N THR A 161 17.04 3.34 -9.57
CA THR A 161 16.83 4.60 -10.29
C THR A 161 18.15 5.28 -10.64
N ASP A 162 19.14 5.26 -9.74
CA ASP A 162 20.47 5.83 -9.97
C ASP A 162 21.25 5.05 -11.05
N VAL A 163 21.20 3.70 -11.01
CA VAL A 163 21.79 2.84 -12.06
C VAL A 163 21.18 3.14 -13.44
N HIS A 164 19.85 3.32 -13.51
CA HIS A 164 19.17 3.65 -14.77
C HIS A 164 19.47 5.07 -15.27
N ALA A 165 19.49 6.07 -14.38
CA ALA A 165 19.84 7.44 -14.74
C ALA A 165 21.26 7.52 -15.30
N ARG A 166 22.19 6.74 -14.72
CA ARG A 166 23.58 6.66 -15.16
C ARG A 166 23.73 5.95 -16.50
N LEU A 167 23.01 4.85 -16.74
CA LEU A 167 22.97 4.17 -18.04
C LEU A 167 22.44 5.11 -19.15
N ALA A 168 21.40 5.88 -18.89
CA ALA A 168 20.87 6.87 -19.83
C ALA A 168 21.87 8.01 -20.11
N LEU A 169 22.57 8.50 -19.09
CA LEU A 169 23.63 9.50 -19.21
C LEU A 169 24.86 8.97 -19.98
N ALA A 170 25.26 7.72 -19.76
CA ALA A 170 26.35 7.07 -20.47
C ALA A 170 26.04 6.94 -21.97
N GLN A 171 24.81 6.54 -22.32
CA GLN A 171 24.35 6.49 -23.72
C GLN A 171 24.36 7.86 -24.39
N LEU A 172 24.04 8.93 -23.66
CA LEU A 172 24.09 10.29 -24.20
C LEU A 172 25.52 10.74 -24.53
N ASN A 173 26.46 10.43 -23.65
CA ASN A 173 27.85 10.84 -23.76
C ASN A 173 28.61 10.01 -24.81
N ALA A 174 28.13 8.80 -25.13
CA ALA A 174 28.74 7.92 -26.11
C ALA A 174 28.32 8.23 -27.57
N ALA A 175 27.28 9.05 -27.79
CA ALA A 175 26.81 9.39 -29.13
C ALA A 175 27.55 10.65 -29.68
N PRO A 176 28.15 10.59 -30.88
CA PRO A 176 28.86 11.74 -31.47
C PRO A 176 27.92 12.91 -31.81
N GLU A 177 26.64 12.62 -32.06
CA GLU A 177 25.53 13.58 -31.98
C GLU A 177 24.37 12.88 -31.26
N PRO A 178 23.92 13.39 -30.10
CA PRO A 178 22.82 12.78 -29.37
C PRO A 178 21.52 12.87 -30.19
N ASP A 179 20.83 11.73 -30.33
CA ASP A 179 19.56 11.63 -31.03
C ASP A 179 18.56 12.67 -30.47
N PRO A 180 18.02 13.58 -31.31
CA PRO A 180 17.03 14.58 -30.87
C PRO A 180 15.81 13.98 -30.16
N SER A 181 15.43 12.75 -30.51
CA SER A 181 14.35 12.03 -29.84
C SER A 181 14.72 11.59 -28.42
N LEU A 182 15.99 11.24 -28.18
CA LEU A 182 16.54 10.89 -26.87
C LEU A 182 16.71 12.14 -25.99
N LEU A 183 17.14 13.27 -26.56
CA LEU A 183 17.17 14.55 -25.87
C LEU A 183 15.75 15.02 -25.48
N ALA A 184 14.79 14.88 -26.40
CA ALA A 184 13.38 15.17 -26.11
C ALA A 184 12.75 14.18 -25.10
N GLU A 185 13.22 12.93 -25.04
CA GLU A 185 12.86 11.96 -24.00
C GLU A 185 13.43 12.38 -22.64
N ILE A 186 14.66 12.87 -22.58
CA ILE A 186 15.32 13.31 -21.35
C ILE A 186 14.78 14.63 -20.84
N ASP A 187 14.49 15.59 -21.72
CA ASP A 187 13.81 16.81 -21.32
C ASP A 187 12.37 16.50 -20.87
N ARG A 188 11.70 15.49 -21.46
CA ARG A 188 10.44 14.96 -20.91
C ARG A 188 10.61 14.30 -19.54
N ILE A 189 11.66 13.49 -19.32
CA ILE A 189 11.93 12.88 -18.00
C ILE A 189 12.26 13.97 -16.97
N ARG A 190 13.02 15.01 -17.36
CA ARG A 190 13.39 16.15 -16.51
C ARG A 190 12.19 17.05 -16.22
N ASP A 191 11.32 17.31 -17.21
CA ASP A 191 10.06 18.03 -17.01
C ASP A 191 9.09 17.21 -16.18
N VAL A 192 8.98 15.89 -16.40
CA VAL A 192 8.17 15.00 -15.56
C VAL A 192 8.70 15.01 -14.12
N ALA A 193 10.01 14.84 -13.91
CA ALA A 193 10.64 14.93 -12.59
C ALA A 193 10.50 16.32 -11.93
N GLY A 194 10.60 17.40 -12.71
CA GLY A 194 10.38 18.78 -12.24
C GLY A 194 8.92 19.09 -11.93
N THR A 195 7.99 18.53 -12.72
CA THR A 195 6.54 18.59 -12.51
C THR A 195 6.12 17.68 -11.35
N HIS A 196 6.92 16.67 -10.97
CA HIS A 196 6.62 15.76 -9.85
C HIS A 196 6.82 16.38 -8.46
N VAL A 197 7.63 17.43 -8.34
CA VAL A 197 7.64 18.28 -7.14
C VAL A 197 6.31 19.06 -7.01
N ALA A 198 5.63 19.33 -8.13
CA ALA A 198 4.32 19.99 -8.16
C ALA A 198 3.12 19.01 -8.13
N MET A 199 3.21 17.82 -8.72
CA MET A 199 2.11 16.82 -8.81
C MET A 199 1.96 15.96 -7.55
N ALA A 200 2.95 15.94 -6.64
CA ALA A 200 2.77 15.37 -5.29
C ALA A 200 1.66 16.10 -4.49
N HIS A 201 1.16 17.23 -5.00
CA HIS A 201 0.00 17.97 -4.48
C HIS A 201 -1.35 17.66 -5.17
N LEU A 202 -1.41 16.73 -6.14
CA LEU A 202 -2.69 16.34 -6.74
C LEU A 202 -3.52 15.51 -5.75
N GLN A 203 -4.55 16.16 -5.25
CA GLN A 203 -5.48 15.68 -4.23
C GLN A 203 -6.22 14.42 -4.71
N TRP A 204 -5.90 13.29 -4.08
CA TRP A 204 -6.90 12.24 -3.91
C TRP A 204 -8.00 12.83 -3.02
N ASP A 205 -9.19 13.06 -3.59
CA ASP A 205 -10.36 13.46 -2.82
C ASP A 205 -10.84 12.27 -1.98
N LEU A 206 -10.35 12.23 -0.74
CA LEU A 206 -10.68 11.22 0.26
C LEU A 206 -12.19 11.20 0.56
N ALA A 207 -12.92 12.32 0.41
CA ALA A 207 -14.36 12.38 0.64
C ALA A 207 -15.15 11.75 -0.52
N ALA A 208 -14.63 11.80 -1.75
CA ALA A 208 -15.32 11.28 -2.93
C ALA A 208 -14.94 9.83 -3.30
N GLY A 209 -13.76 9.34 -2.89
CA GLY A 209 -13.29 7.99 -3.25
C GLY A 209 -13.00 7.80 -4.75
N ARG A 210 -12.64 8.88 -5.45
CA ARG A 210 -12.30 8.91 -6.88
C ARG A 210 -11.27 10.00 -7.16
N PHE A 211 -10.49 9.84 -8.22
CA PHE A 211 -9.65 10.91 -8.74
C PHE A 211 -10.53 12.13 -9.09
N ALA A 212 -10.12 13.33 -8.67
CA ALA A 212 -10.76 14.55 -9.11
C ALA A 212 -10.77 14.58 -10.65
N ALA A 213 -11.93 14.86 -11.25
CA ALA A 213 -12.18 14.67 -12.69
C ALA A 213 -11.40 15.64 -13.62
N GLY A 214 -10.36 16.32 -13.13
CA GLY A 214 -9.43 17.07 -13.96
C GLY A 214 -8.18 16.24 -14.18
N GLU A 215 -8.06 15.62 -15.35
CA GLU A 215 -6.89 14.86 -15.82
C GLU A 215 -6.67 13.49 -15.15
N VAL A 216 -7.71 12.65 -15.20
CA VAL A 216 -7.43 11.22 -15.38
C VAL A 216 -6.65 11.10 -16.69
N VAL A 217 -5.44 10.54 -16.63
CA VAL A 217 -4.67 10.11 -17.80
C VAL A 217 -5.64 9.35 -18.70
N THR A 218 -6.09 10.01 -19.77
CA THR A 218 -7.04 9.44 -20.72
C THR A 218 -6.38 8.23 -21.39
N GLY A 219 -7.16 7.29 -21.91
CA GLY A 219 -6.62 6.06 -22.53
C GLY A 219 -5.53 6.29 -23.59
N ALA A 220 -5.44 7.49 -24.19
CA ALA A 220 -4.36 7.89 -25.09
C ALA A 220 -2.98 8.03 -24.40
N GLY A 221 -2.94 8.29 -23.09
CA GLY A 221 -1.72 8.28 -22.29
C GLY A 221 -1.31 6.89 -21.79
N MET A 222 -2.17 5.87 -21.88
CA MET A 222 -1.77 4.48 -21.62
C MET A 222 -1.06 3.85 -22.82
N GLU A 223 -1.38 4.26 -24.05
CA GLU A 223 -0.66 3.80 -25.25
C GLU A 223 0.80 4.32 -25.30
N SER A 224 1.13 5.38 -24.56
CA SER A 224 2.53 5.84 -24.39
C SER A 224 3.27 5.17 -23.24
N ILE A 225 2.61 4.30 -22.46
CA ILE A 225 3.23 3.55 -21.34
C ILE A 225 4.17 2.46 -21.85
N ASP A 226 4.01 2.00 -23.09
CA ASP A 226 4.88 0.97 -23.69
C ASP A 226 6.33 1.47 -23.94
N GLY A 227 6.57 2.77 -23.79
CA GLY A 227 7.89 3.41 -23.83
C GLY A 227 8.63 3.41 -22.48
N VAL A 228 9.95 3.64 -22.52
CA VAL A 228 10.82 3.66 -21.34
C VAL A 228 10.36 4.72 -20.33
N ALA A 229 10.00 5.91 -20.80
CA ALA A 229 9.49 6.99 -19.94
C ALA A 229 8.18 6.64 -19.23
N GLY A 230 7.30 5.85 -19.86
CA GLY A 230 6.04 5.41 -19.28
C GLY A 230 6.21 4.39 -18.15
N TRP A 231 7.07 3.39 -18.37
CA TRP A 231 7.47 2.45 -17.32
C TRP A 231 8.30 3.12 -16.22
N MET A 232 9.13 4.11 -16.53
CA MET A 232 9.84 4.91 -15.54
C MET A 232 8.89 5.79 -14.71
N PHE A 233 7.87 6.38 -15.34
CA PHE A 233 6.83 7.11 -14.61
C PHE A 233 6.04 6.18 -13.69
N ILE A 234 5.64 5.00 -14.17
CA ILE A 234 5.02 3.97 -13.33
C ILE A 234 5.94 3.57 -12.18
N ALA A 235 7.20 3.27 -12.49
CA ALA A 235 8.19 2.88 -11.50
C ALA A 235 8.43 4.00 -10.47
N ALA A 236 8.52 5.27 -10.86
CA ALA A 236 8.81 6.39 -9.96
C ALA A 236 7.59 6.90 -9.19
N ALA A 237 6.40 6.91 -9.80
CA ALA A 237 5.18 7.43 -9.18
C ALA A 237 4.48 6.38 -8.30
N LEU A 238 4.46 5.10 -8.70
CA LEU A 238 3.75 4.10 -7.91
C LEU A 238 4.33 3.81 -6.52
N PRO A 239 5.63 3.91 -6.22
CA PRO A 239 6.15 3.74 -4.86
C PRO A 239 5.55 4.76 -3.88
N HIS A 240 5.34 6.00 -4.31
CA HIS A 240 4.74 7.03 -3.45
C HIS A 240 3.23 6.82 -3.27
N VAL A 241 2.54 6.46 -4.36
CA VAL A 241 1.09 6.14 -4.32
C VAL A 241 0.86 4.87 -3.50
N SER A 242 1.72 3.86 -3.64
CA SER A 242 1.61 2.58 -2.96
C SER A 242 2.09 2.61 -1.53
N THR A 243 3.11 3.39 -1.16
CA THR A 243 3.53 3.52 0.25
C THR A 243 2.43 4.18 1.07
N SER A 244 1.88 5.32 0.63
CA SER A 244 0.77 5.96 1.33
C SER A 244 -0.48 5.08 1.37
N ALA A 245 -0.84 4.42 0.26
CA ALA A 245 -1.97 3.50 0.22
C ALA A 245 -1.77 2.26 1.11
N LEU A 246 -0.55 1.72 1.18
CA LEU A 246 -0.21 0.57 2.01
C LEU A 246 -0.18 0.94 3.49
N VAL A 247 0.40 2.08 3.84
CA VAL A 247 0.41 2.61 5.22
C VAL A 247 -1.03 2.88 5.67
N ASN A 248 -1.86 3.49 4.81
CA ASN A 248 -3.31 3.65 5.07
C ASN A 248 -4.01 2.31 5.25
N ALA A 249 -3.87 1.38 4.31
CA ALA A 249 -4.52 0.08 4.38
C ALA A 249 -4.11 -0.70 5.64
N ARG A 250 -2.84 -0.60 6.07
CA ARG A 250 -2.37 -1.17 7.34
C ARG A 250 -2.95 -0.47 8.55
N SER A 251 -2.95 0.86 8.55
CA SER A 251 -3.47 1.65 9.67
C SER A 251 -4.95 1.33 9.85
N GLU A 252 -5.75 1.37 8.78
CA GLU A 252 -7.17 0.97 8.78
C GLU A 252 -7.37 -0.46 9.27
N HIS A 253 -6.60 -1.41 8.74
CA HIS A 253 -6.70 -2.82 9.11
C HIS A 253 -6.42 -3.05 10.61
N ARG A 254 -5.35 -2.46 11.13
CA ARG A 254 -4.95 -2.60 12.54
C ARG A 254 -5.88 -1.83 13.47
N LEU A 255 -6.29 -0.63 13.09
CA LEU A 255 -7.26 0.17 13.83
C LEU A 255 -8.58 -0.58 13.98
N LEU A 256 -9.07 -1.17 12.89
CA LEU A 256 -10.27 -2.01 12.92
C LEU A 256 -10.06 -3.28 13.76
N THR A 257 -8.88 -3.89 13.71
CA THR A 257 -8.53 -5.04 14.57
C THR A 257 -8.65 -4.68 16.06
N VAL A 258 -8.16 -3.51 16.45
CA VAL A 258 -8.29 -2.99 17.83
C VAL A 258 -9.77 -2.77 18.18
N LEU A 259 -10.53 -2.10 17.30
CA LEU A 259 -11.96 -1.86 17.49
C LEU A 259 -12.74 -3.16 17.73
N VAL A 260 -12.58 -4.15 16.84
CA VAL A 260 -13.28 -5.44 16.92
C VAL A 260 -12.89 -6.19 18.20
N ALA A 261 -11.62 -6.13 18.60
CA ALA A 261 -11.16 -6.76 19.84
C ALA A 261 -11.76 -6.09 21.10
N ILE A 262 -11.87 -4.77 21.12
CA ILE A 262 -12.54 -4.01 22.20
C ILE A 262 -14.03 -4.37 22.26
N GLU A 263 -14.68 -4.49 21.11
CA GLU A 263 -16.10 -4.83 21.03
C GLU A 263 -16.37 -6.26 21.49
N LEU A 264 -15.51 -7.20 21.11
CA LEU A 264 -15.55 -8.57 21.61
C LEU A 264 -15.27 -8.65 23.11
N PHE A 265 -14.31 -7.84 23.61
CA PHE A 265 -14.07 -7.71 25.05
C PHE A 265 -15.34 -7.27 25.77
N ARG A 266 -16.00 -6.22 25.26
CA ARG A 266 -17.25 -5.70 25.82
C ARG A 266 -18.35 -6.74 25.85
N HIS A 267 -18.51 -7.50 24.77
CA HIS A 267 -19.50 -8.56 24.70
C HIS A 267 -19.26 -9.66 25.74
N ARG A 268 -17.99 -10.00 26.02
CA ARG A 268 -17.62 -11.04 26.98
C ARG A 268 -17.66 -10.59 28.44
N GLN A 269 -17.27 -9.35 28.70
CA GLN A 269 -17.10 -8.82 30.05
C GLN A 269 -18.26 -7.93 30.52
N GLY A 270 -19.18 -7.58 29.61
CA GLY A 270 -20.29 -6.68 29.89
C GLY A 270 -19.88 -5.21 30.11
N ARG A 271 -18.62 -4.86 29.88
CA ARG A 271 -18.08 -3.50 30.02
C ARG A 271 -16.97 -3.23 29.00
N LEU A 272 -16.75 -1.96 28.67
CA LEU A 272 -15.58 -1.57 27.89
C LEU A 272 -14.29 -1.81 28.71
N PRO A 273 -13.17 -2.15 28.04
CA PRO A 273 -11.87 -2.17 28.68
C PRO A 273 -11.48 -0.74 29.11
N SER A 274 -10.72 -0.62 30.19
CA SER A 274 -10.16 0.64 30.65
C SER A 274 -9.00 1.13 29.77
N THR A 275 -8.27 0.18 29.17
CA THR A 275 -7.11 0.42 28.30
C THR A 275 -7.02 -0.67 27.24
N VAL A 276 -6.30 -0.42 26.15
CA VAL A 276 -6.03 -1.47 25.13
C VAL A 276 -5.20 -2.63 25.73
N GLY A 277 -4.33 -2.34 26.72
CA GLY A 277 -3.56 -3.37 27.42
C GLY A 277 -4.44 -4.41 28.12
N GLU A 278 -5.63 -4.03 28.58
CA GLU A 278 -6.58 -4.98 29.17
C GLU A 278 -7.12 -5.99 28.13
N VAL A 279 -7.28 -5.56 26.88
CA VAL A 279 -7.66 -6.43 25.76
C VAL A 279 -6.54 -7.44 25.46
N VAL A 280 -5.28 -7.01 25.56
CA VAL A 280 -4.11 -7.92 25.46
C VAL A 280 -4.10 -8.94 26.60
N SER A 281 -4.25 -8.49 27.85
CA SER A 281 -4.29 -9.37 29.03
C SER A 281 -5.43 -10.40 28.97
N SER A 282 -6.53 -10.09 28.28
CA SER A 282 -7.65 -11.03 28.05
C SER A 282 -7.37 -12.10 26.97
N GLY A 283 -6.24 -12.00 26.26
CA GLY A 283 -5.86 -12.89 25.17
C GLY A 283 -6.56 -12.62 23.83
N LEU A 284 -7.35 -11.55 23.73
CA LEU A 284 -8.01 -11.16 22.49
C LEU A 284 -7.03 -10.58 21.46
N LEU A 285 -6.04 -9.83 21.96
CA LEU A 285 -4.88 -9.36 21.21
C LEU A 285 -3.62 -10.02 21.78
N THR A 286 -2.64 -10.30 20.91
CA THR A 286 -1.34 -10.84 21.36
C THR A 286 -0.44 -9.74 21.92
N GLU A 287 -0.50 -8.56 21.31
CA GLU A 287 0.20 -7.34 21.71
C GLU A 287 -0.63 -6.13 21.27
N VAL A 288 -0.23 -4.92 21.70
CA VAL A 288 -0.88 -3.67 21.26
C VAL A 288 -0.43 -3.36 19.83
N PRO A 289 -1.34 -3.31 18.84
CA PRO A 289 -0.95 -2.98 17.47
C PRO A 289 -0.33 -1.59 17.37
N VAL A 290 0.75 -1.50 16.59
CA VAL A 290 1.44 -0.24 16.31
C VAL A 290 0.77 0.46 15.13
N ASP A 291 0.50 1.75 15.30
CA ASP A 291 0.04 2.66 14.26
C ASP A 291 1.18 2.91 13.23
N PRO A 292 1.00 2.52 11.96
CA PRO A 292 2.00 2.69 10.93
C PRO A 292 2.43 4.13 10.67
N TRP A 293 1.60 5.12 11.01
CA TRP A 293 1.91 6.54 10.77
C TRP A 293 2.85 7.12 11.83
N THR A 294 2.65 6.76 13.09
CA THR A 294 3.37 7.37 14.22
C THR A 294 4.45 6.45 14.80
N GLY A 295 4.38 5.14 14.51
CA GLY A 295 5.18 4.12 15.20
C GLY A 295 4.77 3.87 16.65
N GLY A 296 3.75 4.57 17.15
CA GLY A 296 3.19 4.43 18.49
C GLY A 296 1.99 3.49 18.55
N ALA A 297 1.33 3.40 19.71
CA ALA A 297 0.07 2.68 19.84
C ALA A 297 -1.11 3.53 19.31
N PHE A 298 -2.16 2.88 18.80
CA PHE A 298 -3.43 3.56 18.53
C PHE A 298 -4.00 4.19 19.80
N VAL A 299 -4.61 5.37 19.68
CA VAL A 299 -5.21 6.04 20.83
C VAL A 299 -6.62 5.50 21.05
N TYR A 300 -6.91 5.12 22.30
CA TYR A 300 -8.22 4.64 22.72
C TYR A 300 -8.79 5.55 23.80
N ARG A 301 -10.00 6.05 23.59
CA ARG A 301 -10.73 6.90 24.54
C ARG A 301 -12.08 6.25 24.89
N PRO A 302 -12.15 5.43 25.96
CA PRO A 302 -13.37 4.70 26.31
C PRO A 302 -14.57 5.61 26.57
N VAL A 303 -14.35 6.76 27.22
CA VAL A 303 -15.42 7.72 27.55
C VAL A 303 -16.01 8.36 26.30
N ALA A 304 -15.17 8.69 25.32
CA ALA A 304 -15.61 9.23 24.03
C ALA A 304 -16.10 8.13 23.07
N GLY A 305 -15.89 6.85 23.40
CA GLY A 305 -16.28 5.74 22.55
C GLY A 305 -15.50 5.69 21.23
N VAL A 306 -14.22 6.08 21.21
CA VAL A 306 -13.41 6.13 19.97
C VAL A 306 -12.07 5.43 20.09
N VAL A 307 -11.60 4.89 18.97
CA VAL A 307 -10.22 4.47 18.72
C VAL A 307 -9.75 5.20 17.47
N TYR A 308 -8.53 5.75 17.46
CA TYR A 308 -8.05 6.49 16.29
C TYR A 308 -6.52 6.41 16.08
N SER A 309 -6.12 6.77 14.87
CA SER A 309 -4.73 7.02 14.43
C SER A 309 -4.58 8.49 14.07
N PHE A 310 -3.38 9.06 14.28
CA PHE A 310 -3.08 10.47 13.95
C PHE A 310 -3.08 10.71 12.44
N GLY A 311 -3.10 9.65 11.63
CA GLY A 311 -3.10 9.78 10.18
C GLY A 311 -1.76 10.35 9.67
N ARG A 312 -1.83 10.93 8.47
CA ARG A 312 -0.64 11.20 7.65
C ARG A 312 0.26 12.31 8.17
N ASP A 313 -0.29 13.31 8.86
CA ASP A 313 0.50 14.42 9.39
C ASP A 313 1.25 14.05 10.68
N GLY A 314 0.87 12.93 11.32
CA GLY A 314 1.45 12.45 12.56
C GLY A 314 1.15 13.34 13.77
N VAL A 315 0.16 14.23 13.67
CA VAL A 315 -0.24 15.16 14.74
C VAL A 315 -1.53 14.67 15.37
N ASP A 316 -1.60 14.62 16.71
CA ASP A 316 -2.81 14.22 17.43
C ASP A 316 -3.90 15.30 17.27
N GLY A 317 -4.90 15.05 16.43
CA GLY A 317 -6.11 15.86 16.32
C GLY A 317 -7.09 15.68 17.48
N GLY A 318 -6.78 14.80 18.43
CA GLY A 318 -7.64 14.51 19.57
C GLY A 318 -8.84 13.61 19.24
N GLY A 319 -8.79 12.88 18.12
CA GLY A 319 -9.89 12.10 17.58
C GLY A 319 -10.83 12.91 16.70
N ASP A 320 -10.35 13.98 16.05
CA ASP A 320 -11.11 14.75 15.07
C ASP A 320 -11.06 14.05 13.71
N ALA A 321 -12.19 13.60 13.19
CA ALA A 321 -12.26 12.87 11.93
C ALA A 321 -11.81 13.67 10.68
N SER A 322 -11.61 14.99 10.81
CA SER A 322 -11.07 15.83 9.72
C SER A 322 -9.54 15.77 9.59
N THR A 323 -8.84 15.41 10.67
CA THR A 323 -7.37 15.28 10.69
C THR A 323 -6.92 13.84 10.99
N ASP A 324 -7.66 13.14 11.86
CA ASP A 324 -7.37 11.81 12.34
C ASP A 324 -8.19 10.74 11.61
N ARG A 325 -7.69 9.50 11.63
CA ARG A 325 -8.49 8.34 11.24
C ARG A 325 -9.20 7.78 12.46
N VAL A 326 -10.50 8.07 12.57
CA VAL A 326 -11.31 7.75 13.76
C VAL A 326 -12.30 6.63 13.48
N LEU A 327 -12.36 5.64 14.37
CA LEU A 327 -13.43 4.65 14.42
C LEU A 327 -14.20 4.78 15.73
N HIS A 328 -15.52 4.71 15.62
CA HIS A 328 -16.43 4.77 16.76
C HIS A 328 -16.78 3.37 17.24
N LEU A 329 -16.76 3.19 18.56
CA LEU A 329 -17.38 2.05 19.22
C LEU A 329 -18.88 2.13 19.01
N THR A 330 -19.51 0.97 18.79
CA THR A 330 -20.96 0.91 18.69
C THR A 330 -21.55 1.44 20.00
N PRO A 331 -22.52 2.36 19.98
CA PRO A 331 -23.20 2.81 21.18
C PRO A 331 -23.66 1.58 21.96
N SER A 332 -23.43 1.55 23.28
CA SER A 332 -23.99 0.50 24.10
C SER A 332 -25.52 0.66 24.08
N GLY A 333 -26.16 -0.01 23.12
CA GLY A 333 -27.55 -0.40 23.23
C GLY A 333 -27.60 -1.35 24.41
N ILE A 334 -27.71 -0.80 25.63
CA ILE A 334 -28.19 -1.58 26.75
C ILE A 334 -29.61 -1.95 26.35
N VAL A 335 -29.76 -3.09 25.68
CA VAL A 335 -31.01 -3.83 25.64
C VAL A 335 -31.24 -4.21 27.10
N ARG A 336 -31.93 -3.34 27.83
CA ARG A 336 -32.39 -3.62 29.18
C ARG A 336 -33.34 -4.82 29.16
#